data_AF-A0A2E7W4Z1-F1
#
_entry.id   AF-A0A2E7W4Z1-F1
#
_cell.length_a   1.000
_cell.length_b   1.000
_cell.length_c   1.000
_cell.angle_alpha   90.00
_cell.angle_beta   90.00
_cell.angle_gamma   90.00
#
_symmetry.space_group_name_H-M   'P 1'
#
loop_
_entity.id
_entity.type
_entity.pdbx_description
1 polymer ?
#
loop_
_entity_poly.entity_id
_entity_poly.type
_entity_poly.pdbx_seq_one_letter_code
_entity_poly.pdbx_strand_id
1 'polypeptide(L)'
;DPSFIGPVNLGNPVESSILELAELIIKLTGSTSKIVMESLPEDDPVRRCPDITLAKKALNWEPLVPLEDGLMQTIQFFRKL
;
A
#
# COMPACT_ATOMS: atom_id res chain seq x y z
N ASP A 1 24.29 10.83 0.41
CA ASP A 1 25.23 11.53 1.31
C ASP A 1 25.13 10.87 2.68
N PRO A 2 26.18 10.19 3.17
CA PRO A 2 26.14 9.51 4.47
C PRO A 2 25.90 10.47 5.65
N SER A 3 25.87 11.79 5.43
CA SER A 3 25.54 12.81 6.42
C SER A 3 24.08 13.28 6.43
N PHE A 4 23.21 12.74 5.57
CA PHE A 4 21.81 13.18 5.50
C PHE A 4 21.06 12.83 6.80
N ILE A 5 20.59 13.86 7.51
CA ILE A 5 19.77 13.77 8.72
C ILE A 5 18.50 14.59 8.51
N GLY A 6 17.35 13.94 8.60
CA GLY A 6 16.05 14.59 8.45
C GLY A 6 14.92 13.60 8.21
N PRO A 7 13.66 14.05 8.23
CA PRO A 7 12.52 13.21 7.91
C PRO A 7 12.55 12.80 6.43
N VAL A 8 12.18 11.55 6.15
CA VAL A 8 12.07 11.00 4.79
C VAL A 8 10.78 10.23 4.68
N ASN A 9 9.98 10.54 3.66
CA ASN A 9 8.79 9.76 3.34
C ASN A 9 9.21 8.42 2.71
N LEU A 10 8.76 7.32 3.30
CA LEU A 10 8.86 5.98 2.73
C LEU A 10 7.44 5.46 2.53
N GLY A 11 7.17 4.91 1.35
CA GLY A 11 5.86 4.34 1.04
C GLY A 11 5.69 4.06 -0.44
N ASN A 12 4.45 3.77 -0.82
CA ASN A 12 4.09 3.46 -2.21
C ASN A 12 3.75 4.76 -2.97
N PRO A 13 4.52 5.14 -4.02
CA PRO A 13 4.21 6.32 -4.83
C PRO A 13 3.11 6.06 -5.86
N VAL A 14 2.63 4.81 -5.97
CA VAL A 14 1.55 4.42 -6.88
C VAL A 14 0.22 4.49 -6.13
N GLU A 15 -0.72 5.23 -6.69
CA GLU A 15 -2.05 5.43 -6.13
C GLU A 15 -2.97 4.25 -6.45
N SER A 16 -3.78 3.86 -5.48
CA SER A 16 -4.86 2.89 -5.60
C SER A 16 -5.97 3.31 -4.65
N SER A 17 -7.21 3.27 -5.11
CA SER A 17 -8.37 3.46 -4.24
C SER A 17 -8.57 2.25 -3.31
N ILE A 18 -9.29 2.47 -2.21
CA ILE A 18 -9.70 1.39 -1.30
C ILE A 18 -10.64 0.40 -2.02
N LEU A 19 -11.46 0.89 -2.96
CA LEU A 19 -12.35 0.05 -3.75
C LEU A 19 -11.56 -0.92 -4.64
N GLU A 20 -10.60 -0.42 -5.41
CA GLU A 20 -9.73 -1.26 -6.26
C GLU A 20 -8.96 -2.29 -5.43
N LEU A 21 -8.46 -1.89 -4.25
CA LEU A 21 -7.79 -2.80 -3.32
C LEU A 21 -8.74 -3.90 -2.83
N ALA A 22 -9.97 -3.56 -2.43
CA ALA A 22 -10.96 -4.52 -1.96
C ALA A 22 -11.37 -5.52 -3.07
N GLU A 23 -11.60 -5.02 -4.28
CA GLU A 23 -11.91 -5.84 -5.46
C GLU A 23 -10.75 -6.80 -5.80
N LEU A 24 -9.51 -6.31 -5.76
CA LEU A 24 -8.32 -7.12 -6.00
C LEU A 24 -8.19 -8.23 -4.94
N ILE A 25 -8.41 -7.93 -3.67
CA ILE A 25 -8.37 -8.94 -2.59
C ILE A 25 -9.44 -10.01 -2.82
N ILE A 26 -10.68 -9.64 -3.13
CA ILE A 26 -11.76 -10.60 -3.44
C ILE A 26 -11.35 -11.51 -4.61
N LYS A 27 -10.84 -10.92 -5.69
CA LYS A 27 -10.36 -11.65 -6.87
C LYS A 27 -9.25 -12.64 -6.53
N LEU A 28 -8.21 -12.21 -5.83
CA LEU A 28 -7.04 -13.05 -5.51
C LEU A 28 -7.37 -14.17 -4.51
N THR A 29 -8.30 -13.91 -3.58
CA THR A 29 -8.72 -14.89 -2.58
C THR A 29 -9.77 -15.87 -3.09
N GLY A 30 -10.55 -15.48 -4.10
CA GLY A 30 -11.77 -16.21 -4.51
C GLY A 30 -12.91 -16.07 -3.50
N SER A 31 -12.90 -15.02 -2.68
CA SER A 31 -13.89 -14.81 -1.62
C SER A 31 -15.28 -14.46 -2.17
N THR A 32 -16.31 -14.82 -1.41
CA THR A 32 -17.71 -14.40 -1.66
C THR A 32 -18.12 -13.17 -0.84
N SER A 33 -17.17 -12.53 -0.15
CA SER A 33 -17.38 -11.28 0.58
C SER A 33 -18.02 -10.21 -0.31
N LYS A 34 -18.92 -9.42 0.28
CA LYS A 34 -19.54 -8.27 -0.40
C LYS A 34 -18.80 -6.99 -0.02
N ILE A 35 -18.63 -6.10 -0.98
CA ILE A 35 -18.15 -4.73 -0.71
C ILE A 35 -19.37 -3.90 -0.31
N VAL A 36 -19.27 -3.23 0.84
CA VAL A 36 -20.29 -2.32 1.37
C VAL A 36 -19.65 -0.94 1.52
N MET A 37 -20.35 0.09 1.02
CA MET A 37 -19.89 1.47 1.14
C MET A 37 -20.39 2.06 2.45
N GLU A 38 -19.48 2.62 3.23
CA GLU A 38 -19.76 3.31 4.48
C GLU A 38 -19.22 4.74 4.42
N SER A 39 -19.70 5.61 5.30
CA SER A 39 -19.17 6.97 5.42
C SER A 39 -17.71 6.96 5.87
N LEU A 40 -16.88 7.83 5.27
CA LEU A 40 -15.50 8.03 5.68
C LEU A 40 -15.46 8.53 7.14
N PRO A 41 -14.59 7.97 8.00
CA PRO A 41 -14.34 8.53 9.33
C PRO A 41 -13.85 9.99 9.23
N GLU A 42 -14.22 10.83 10.20
CA GLU A 42 -13.91 12.27 10.18
C GLU A 42 -12.41 12.58 10.09
N ASP A 43 -11.58 11.75 10.73
CA ASP A 43 -10.12 11.92 10.79
C ASP A 43 -9.37 11.17 9.67
N ASP A 44 -10.06 10.47 8.77
CA ASP A 44 -9.39 9.66 7.76
C ASP A 44 -8.96 10.49 6.55
N PRO A 45 -7.66 10.46 6.17
CA PRO A 45 -7.20 11.19 5.01
C PRO A 45 -7.74 10.57 3.73
N VAL A 46 -8.30 11.42 2.85
CA VAL A 46 -8.85 11.00 1.55
C VAL A 46 -7.77 10.45 0.61
N ARG A 47 -6.50 10.83 0.80
CA ARG A 47 -5.38 10.46 -0.07
C ARG A 47 -4.14 10.07 0.74
N ARG A 48 -3.55 8.92 0.40
CA ARG A 48 -2.26 8.45 0.94
C ARG A 48 -1.32 8.09 -0.22
N CYS A 49 -0.62 9.08 -0.74
CA CYS A 49 0.37 8.92 -1.81
C CYS A 49 1.61 9.79 -1.49
N PRO A 50 2.65 9.25 -0.83
CA PRO A 50 3.84 10.00 -0.46
C PRO A 50 4.70 10.35 -1.68
N ASP A 51 5.22 11.57 -1.72
CA ASP A 51 6.37 11.90 -2.56
C ASP A 51 7.64 11.29 -1.95
N ILE A 52 8.21 10.31 -2.66
CA ILE A 52 9.43 9.58 -2.25
C ILE A 52 10.70 10.08 -2.97
N THR A 53 10.65 11.24 -3.63
CA THR A 53 11.80 11.81 -4.36
C THR A 53 13.05 11.91 -3.46
N LEU A 54 12.86 12.27 -2.19
CA LEU A 54 13.95 12.36 -1.22
C LEU A 54 14.53 10.99 -0.87
N ALA A 55 13.69 9.96 -0.69
CA ALA A 55 14.15 8.60 -0.40
C ALA A 55 15.00 8.04 -1.54
N LYS A 56 14.56 8.25 -2.81
CA LYS A 56 15.33 7.83 -3.98
C LYS A 56 16.69 8.51 -4.07
N LYS A 57 16.75 9.83 -3.82
CA LYS A 57 17.99 10.62 -3.95
C LYS A 57 18.95 10.45 -2.78
N ALA A 58 18.46 10.51 -1.54
CA ALA A 58 19.29 10.54 -0.35
C ALA A 58 19.65 9.14 0.15
N LEU A 59 18.73 8.18 0.03
CA LEU A 59 18.86 6.83 0.57
C LEU A 59 19.04 5.75 -0.50
N ASN A 60 18.93 6.10 -1.79
CA ASN A 60 18.84 5.12 -2.88
C ASN A 60 17.76 4.06 -2.63
N TRP A 61 16.63 4.50 -2.07
CA TRP A 61 15.54 3.63 -1.64
C TRP A 61 14.28 3.84 -2.49
N GLU A 62 13.61 2.74 -2.84
CA GLU A 62 12.26 2.70 -3.40
C GLU A 62 11.59 1.35 -3.07
N PRO A 63 10.25 1.25 -3.05
CA PRO A 63 9.57 -0.02 -2.81
C PRO A 63 9.84 -1.00 -3.97
N LEU A 64 10.23 -2.23 -3.63
CA LEU A 64 10.59 -3.26 -4.61
C LEU A 64 9.50 -4.30 -4.84
N VAL A 65 8.52 -4.39 -3.94
CA VAL A 65 7.45 -5.39 -4.00
C VAL A 65 6.19 -4.73 -4.58
N PRO A 66 5.72 -5.16 -5.77
CA PRO A 66 4.43 -4.75 -6.30
C PRO A 66 3.27 -5.10 -5.37
N LEU A 67 2.19 -4.32 -5.43
CA LEU A 67 1.00 -4.51 -4.58
C LEU A 67 0.44 -5.95 -4.69
N GLU A 68 0.26 -6.45 -5.91
CA GLU A 68 -0.30 -7.78 -6.16
C GLU A 68 0.60 -8.89 -5.60
N ASP A 69 1.92 -8.78 -5.77
CA ASP A 69 2.89 -9.74 -5.22
C ASP A 69 2.88 -9.76 -3.69
N GLY A 70 2.80 -8.58 -3.06
CA GLY A 70 2.69 -8.45 -1.61
C GLY A 70 1.38 -9.04 -1.08
N LEU A 71 0.27 -8.80 -1.77
CA LEU A 71 -1.03 -9.39 -1.44
C LEU A 71 -1.00 -10.91 -1.55
N MET A 72 -0.43 -11.47 -2.62
CA MET A 72 -0.33 -12.92 -2.79
C MET A 72 0.49 -13.58 -1.68
N GLN A 73 1.61 -12.98 -1.27
CA GLN A 73 2.40 -13.46 -0.13
C GLN A 73 1.59 -13.41 1.18
N THR A 74 0.86 -12.30 1.40
CA THR A 74 0.00 -12.12 2.57
C THR A 74 -1.11 -13.17 2.61
N ILE A 75 -1.80 -13.41 1.50
CA ILE A 75 -2.85 -14.43 1.39
C ILE A 75 -2.29 -15.82 1.67
N GLN A 76 -1.11 -16.16 1.12
CA GLN A 76 -0.46 -17.44 1.38
C GLN A 76 -0.08 -17.63 2.85
N PHE A 77 0.37 -16.57 3.52
CA PHE A 77 0.64 -16.60 4.95
C PHE A 77 -0.64 -16.93 5.74
N PHE A 78 -1.74 -16.20 5.51
CA PHE A 78 -3.00 -16.46 6.23
C PHE A 78 -3.65 -17.81 5.92
N ARG A 79 -3.42 -18.40 4.74
CA ARG A 79 -3.89 -19.76 4.42
C ARG A 79 -3.15 -20.86 5.19
N LYS A 80 -1.99 -20.56 5.76
CA LYS A 80 -1.16 -21.51 6.53
C LYS A 80 -1.30 -21.36 8.05
N LEU A 81 -1.99 -20.31 8.50
CA LEU A 81 -2.36 -20.14 9.91
C LEU A 81 -3.53 -21.06 10.26
#